data_AF-A0A9X1Y803-F1
#
_entry.id   AF-A0A9X1Y803-F1
#
_cell.length_a   1.000
_cell.length_b   1.000
_cell.length_c   1.000
_cell.angle_alpha   90.00
_cell.angle_beta   90.00
_cell.angle_gamma   90.00
#
_symmetry.space_group_name_H-M   'P 1'
#
loop_
_entity.id
_entity.type
_entity.pdbx_description
1 polymer ?
#
loop_
_entity_poly.entity_id
_entity_poly.type
_entity_poly.pdbx_seq_one_letter_code
_entity_poly.pdbx_strand_id
1 'polypeptide(L)'
;MTFLLLGLLALAALLPLALVLWRAPRARGRRAADLALYRAQLAELDRERALGRMDEAAHQAATLEVQRRLLATPGAAADAAAGGAGRAAAPPRPMALLLALLLIPTVALGTYLLHGAPGTPSAPLRLRQEAAARDEALLAQLRARLAAIDPRSEAARQGWLLLGEAERNRGRAEAALAAWDRALAARFDPSLAAMMAELQIDRDQPEAARALLDSALAAAPADPRLRYLSGVLQARSGENGAARRTWQALLADSPADAPWRRLVEQRLAELPGG
;
A
#
# COMPACT_ATOMS: atom_id res chain seq x y z
N MET A 1 -9.17 -16.40 -24.65
CA MET A 1 -10.46 -15.79 -25.05
C MET A 1 -11.11 -14.96 -23.95
N THR A 2 -11.17 -15.44 -22.70
CA THR A 2 -11.76 -14.71 -21.55
C THR A 2 -11.12 -13.34 -21.26
N PHE A 3 -9.80 -13.21 -21.37
CA PHE A 3 -9.09 -11.95 -21.12
C PHE A 3 -9.39 -10.85 -22.16
N LEU A 4 -9.59 -11.22 -23.42
CA LEU A 4 -10.01 -10.27 -24.47
C LEU A 4 -11.44 -9.79 -24.22
N LEU A 5 -12.33 -10.69 -23.80
CA LEU A 5 -13.71 -10.34 -23.42
C LEU A 5 -13.76 -9.40 -22.21
N LEU A 6 -12.92 -9.63 -21.19
CA LEU A 6 -12.79 -8.75 -20.03
C LEU A 6 -12.25 -7.36 -20.40
N GLY A 7 -11.24 -7.30 -21.27
CA GLY A 7 -10.72 -6.03 -21.77
C GLY A 7 -11.75 -5.23 -22.55
N LEU A 8 -12.55 -5.91 -23.38
CA LEU A 8 -13.62 -5.29 -24.17
C LEU A 8 -14.78 -4.82 -23.30
N LEU A 9 -15.13 -5.58 -22.26
CA LEU A 9 -16.12 -5.21 -21.24
C LEU A 9 -15.68 -3.97 -20.45
N ALA A 10 -14.41 -3.90 -20.05
CA ALA A 10 -13.86 -2.76 -19.35
C ALA A 10 -13.90 -1.49 -20.22
N LEU A 11 -13.57 -1.60 -21.51
CA LEU A 11 -13.65 -0.48 -22.46
C LEU A 11 -15.10 -0.01 -22.66
N ALA A 12 -16.05 -0.95 -22.76
CA ALA A 12 -17.48 -0.66 -22.89
C ALA A 12 -18.04 0.06 -21.64
N ALA A 13 -17.57 -0.30 -20.43
CA ALA A 13 -17.97 0.35 -19.19
C ALA A 13 -17.51 1.82 -19.09
N LEU A 14 -16.43 2.20 -19.78
CA LEU A 14 -15.91 3.57 -19.80
C LEU A 14 -16.58 4.47 -20.87
N LEU A 15 -17.27 3.86 -21.84
CA LEU A 15 -17.98 4.54 -22.93
C LEU A 15 -19.02 5.59 -22.47
N PRO A 16 -19.92 5.32 -21.51
CA PRO A 16 -20.88 6.32 -21.04
C PRO A 16 -20.20 7.52 -20.38
N LEU A 17 -19.11 7.30 -19.63
CA LEU A 17 -18.33 8.39 -19.03
C LEU A 17 -17.64 9.24 -20.10
N ALA A 18 -17.06 8.60 -21.11
CA ALA A 18 -16.47 9.28 -22.26
C ALA A 18 -17.50 10.13 -23.01
N LEU A 19 -18.73 9.63 -23.21
CA LEU A 19 -19.82 10.35 -23.85
C LEU A 19 -20.29 11.55 -23.03
N VAL A 20 -20.38 11.44 -21.70
CA VAL A 20 -20.75 12.55 -20.81
C VAL A 20 -19.69 13.65 -20.81
N LEU A 21 -18.40 13.27 -20.76
CA LEU A 21 -17.29 14.23 -20.82
C LEU A 21 -17.19 14.91 -22.19
N TRP A 22 -17.48 14.19 -23.28
CA TRP A 22 -17.51 14.76 -24.62
C TRP A 22 -18.72 15.68 -24.82
N ARG A 23 -19.87 15.35 -24.23
CA ARG A 23 -21.09 16.15 -24.33
C ARG A 23 -21.21 17.27 -23.31
N ALA A 24 -20.23 17.47 -22.44
CA ALA A 24 -20.27 18.50 -21.41
C ALA A 24 -20.70 19.84 -22.03
N PRO A 25 -21.93 20.31 -21.74
CA PRO A 25 -22.42 21.53 -22.36
C PRO A 25 -21.48 22.65 -21.93
N ARG A 26 -21.00 23.45 -22.89
CA ARG A 26 -20.42 24.75 -22.57
C ARG A 26 -21.44 25.44 -21.66
N ALA A 27 -21.05 25.75 -20.43
CA ALA A 27 -21.90 26.49 -19.52
C ALA A 27 -22.39 27.72 -20.28
N ARG A 28 -23.66 27.72 -20.72
CA ARG A 28 -24.30 28.92 -21.26
C ARG A 28 -24.23 29.89 -20.09
N GLY A 29 -23.40 30.92 -20.25
CA GLY A 29 -22.93 31.73 -19.12
C GLY A 29 -24.09 32.22 -18.27
N ARG A 30 -23.90 32.23 -16.95
CA ARG A 30 -24.87 32.66 -15.90
C ARG A 30 -25.79 33.81 -16.35
N ARG A 31 -25.23 34.80 -17.04
CA ARG A 31 -25.93 35.97 -17.58
C ARG A 31 -27.06 35.67 -18.58
N ALA A 32 -26.92 34.67 -19.44
CA ALA A 32 -27.99 34.31 -20.38
C ALA A 32 -29.20 33.71 -19.65
N ALA A 33 -28.97 33.00 -18.55
CA ALA A 33 -30.02 32.47 -17.69
C ALA A 33 -30.65 33.59 -16.85
N ASP A 34 -29.84 34.49 -16.28
CA ASP A 34 -30.34 35.63 -15.49
C ASP A 34 -31.19 36.59 -16.34
N LEU A 35 -30.75 36.88 -17.57
CA LEU A 35 -31.52 37.70 -18.52
C LEU A 35 -32.85 37.05 -18.92
N ALA A 36 -32.88 35.72 -19.08
CA ALA A 36 -34.11 34.99 -19.38
C ALA A 36 -35.08 35.05 -18.19
N LEU A 37 -34.57 34.95 -16.96
CA LEU A 37 -35.37 35.05 -15.74
C LEU A 37 -36.02 36.44 -15.60
N TYR A 38 -35.25 37.52 -15.78
CA TYR A 38 -35.79 38.89 -15.69
C TYR A 38 -36.83 39.18 -16.79
N ARG A 39 -36.63 38.67 -18.01
CA ARG A 39 -37.64 38.76 -19.07
C ARG A 39 -38.94 38.05 -18.71
N ALA A 40 -38.85 36.88 -18.09
CA ALA A 40 -40.02 36.15 -17.62
C ALA A 40 -40.75 36.91 -16.49
N GLN A 41 -40.02 37.55 -15.59
CA GLN A 41 -40.60 38.37 -14.51
C GLN A 41 -41.39 39.57 -15.04
N LEU A 42 -40.88 40.28 -16.05
CA LEU A 42 -41.61 41.40 -16.68
C LEU A 42 -42.89 40.92 -17.38
N ALA A 43 -42.81 39.82 -18.11
CA ALA A 43 -43.97 39.22 -18.77
C ALA A 43 -45.04 38.74 -17.78
N GLU A 44 -44.65 38.34 -16.57
CA GLU A 44 -45.61 37.99 -15.51
C GLU A 44 -46.34 39.23 -14.98
N LEU A 45 -45.62 40.32 -14.72
CA LEU A 45 -46.21 41.59 -14.28
C LEU A 45 -47.19 42.16 -15.30
N ASP A 46 -46.90 42.02 -16.60
CA ASP A 46 -47.80 42.41 -17.68
C ASP A 46 -49.09 41.59 -17.67
N ARG A 47 -48.97 40.27 -17.42
CA ARG A 47 -50.12 39.36 -17.33
C ARG A 47 -50.99 39.64 -16.11
N GLU A 48 -50.40 39.92 -14.95
CA GLU A 48 -51.16 40.24 -13.74
C GLU A 48 -51.95 41.54 -13.87
N ARG A 49 -51.38 42.54 -14.55
CA ARG A 49 -52.09 43.78 -14.92
C ARG A 49 -53.23 43.49 -15.89
N ALA A 50 -52.99 42.70 -16.94
CA ALA A 50 -54.02 42.34 -17.92
C ALA A 50 -55.19 41.57 -17.30
N LEU A 51 -54.95 40.80 -16.24
CA LEU A 51 -55.96 40.08 -15.47
C LEU A 51 -56.67 40.95 -14.42
N GLY A 52 -56.36 42.25 -14.34
CA GLY A 52 -56.96 43.19 -13.39
C GLY A 52 -56.59 42.95 -11.92
N ARG A 53 -55.55 42.14 -11.66
CA ARG A 53 -55.09 41.80 -10.30
C ARG A 53 -54.11 42.84 -9.73
N MET A 54 -53.61 43.73 -10.59
CA MET A 54 -52.66 44.79 -10.24
C MET A 54 -53.09 46.09 -10.92
N ASP A 55 -53.02 47.20 -10.20
CA ASP A 55 -53.31 48.53 -10.76
C ASP A 55 -52.12 49.10 -11.54
N GLU A 56 -52.34 50.20 -12.27
CA GLU A 56 -51.33 50.82 -13.14
C GLU A 56 -50.09 51.28 -12.36
N ALA A 57 -50.32 51.90 -11.20
CA ALA A 57 -49.26 52.47 -10.40
C ALA A 57 -48.35 51.38 -9.81
N ALA A 58 -48.94 50.29 -9.32
CA ALA A 58 -48.24 49.13 -8.81
C ALA A 58 -47.43 48.42 -9.92
N HIS A 59 -48.01 48.28 -11.12
CA HIS A 59 -47.30 47.70 -12.26
C HIS A 59 -46.07 48.52 -12.67
N GLN A 60 -46.20 49.84 -12.75
CA GLN A 60 -45.09 50.74 -13.08
C GLN A 60 -43.99 50.70 -12.01
N ALA A 61 -44.36 50.70 -10.73
CA ALA A 61 -43.42 50.60 -9.63
C ALA A 61 -42.65 49.26 -9.63
N ALA A 62 -43.34 48.14 -9.84
CA ALA A 62 -42.75 46.81 -9.89
C ALA A 62 -41.80 46.66 -11.09
N THR A 63 -42.19 47.18 -12.26
CA THR A 63 -41.37 47.17 -13.48
C THR A 63 -40.07 47.95 -13.30
N LEU A 64 -40.14 49.14 -12.69
CA LEU A 64 -38.97 49.97 -12.41
C LEU A 64 -38.00 49.30 -11.43
N GLU A 65 -38.51 48.60 -10.41
CA GLU A 65 -37.68 47.86 -9.46
C GLU A 65 -36.94 46.69 -10.13
N VAL A 66 -37.62 45.92 -11.00
CA VAL A 66 -36.98 44.83 -11.77
C VAL A 66 -35.91 45.38 -12.72
N GLN A 67 -36.18 46.49 -13.42
CA GLN A 67 -35.20 47.15 -14.28
C GLN A 67 -34.00 47.67 -13.47
N ARG A 68 -34.23 48.23 -12.28
CA ARG A 68 -33.17 48.68 -11.37
C ARG A 68 -32.29 47.52 -10.91
N ARG A 69 -32.88 46.36 -10.57
CA ARG A 69 -32.13 45.15 -10.18
C ARG A 69 -31.30 44.59 -11.33
N LEU A 70 -31.85 44.61 -12.54
CA LEU A 70 -31.12 44.22 -13.74
C LEU A 70 -29.89 45.12 -13.96
N LEU A 71 -30.03 46.43 -13.77
CA LEU A 71 -28.94 47.40 -13.90
C LEU A 71 -27.94 47.35 -12.73
N ALA A 72 -28.40 47.02 -11.53
CA ALA A 72 -27.56 46.87 -10.34
C ALA A 72 -26.79 45.54 -10.30
N THR A 73 -27.16 44.57 -11.15
CA THR A 73 -26.42 43.32 -11.30
C THR A 73 -25.08 43.63 -11.97
N PRO A 74 -23.92 43.46 -11.28
CA PRO A 74 -22.63 43.80 -11.85
C PRO A 74 -22.36 42.95 -13.09
N GLY A 75 -22.35 43.57 -14.27
CA GLY A 75 -22.02 42.87 -15.51
C GLY A 75 -20.54 42.53 -15.60
N ALA A 76 -20.15 41.79 -16.65
CA ALA A 76 -18.81 41.95 -17.22
C ALA A 76 -17.62 41.57 -16.32
N ALA A 77 -17.19 42.62 -15.63
CA ALA A 77 -15.95 42.80 -14.93
C ALA A 77 -15.96 42.18 -13.53
N ALA A 78 -17.12 42.03 -12.87
CA ALA A 78 -17.19 41.41 -11.55
C ALA A 78 -16.96 39.89 -11.60
N ASP A 79 -17.43 39.21 -12.66
CA ASP A 79 -17.13 37.79 -12.90
C ASP A 79 -15.66 37.55 -13.24
N ALA A 80 -15.01 38.51 -13.92
CA ALA A 80 -13.58 38.46 -14.21
C ALA A 80 -12.74 38.72 -12.94
N ALA A 81 -13.21 39.59 -12.04
CA ALA A 81 -12.57 39.85 -10.75
C ALA A 81 -12.77 38.69 -9.74
N ALA A 82 -13.93 38.05 -9.73
CA ALA A 82 -14.21 36.87 -8.90
C ALA A 82 -13.50 35.59 -9.40
N GLY A 83 -13.11 35.54 -10.67
CA GLY A 83 -12.26 34.48 -11.23
C GLY A 83 -10.76 34.60 -10.91
N GLY A 84 -10.34 35.65 -10.19
CA GLY A 84 -8.93 35.96 -9.91
C GLY A 84 -8.38 35.52 -8.55
N ALA A 85 -9.22 35.06 -7.61
CA ALA A 85 -8.80 34.70 -6.26
C ALA A 85 -8.91 33.19 -6.01
N GLY A 86 -8.01 32.43 -6.62
CA GLY A 86 -7.82 31.01 -6.34
C GLY A 86 -7.06 30.34 -7.47
N ARG A 87 -5.81 29.94 -7.22
CA ARG A 87 -5.06 29.00 -8.09
C ARG A 87 -5.68 27.60 -8.02
N ALA A 88 -6.97 27.48 -8.34
CA ALA A 88 -7.56 26.21 -8.68
C ALA A 88 -6.99 25.85 -10.06
N ALA A 89 -6.22 24.76 -10.13
CA ALA A 89 -5.75 24.21 -11.40
C ALA A 89 -6.92 24.19 -12.38
N ALA A 90 -6.74 24.80 -13.55
CA ALA A 90 -7.77 24.83 -14.58
C ALA A 90 -8.33 23.39 -14.75
N PRO A 91 -9.67 23.19 -14.71
CA PRO A 91 -10.22 21.85 -14.83
C PRO A 91 -9.67 21.23 -16.12
N PRO A 92 -9.18 19.98 -16.08
CA PRO A 92 -8.57 19.38 -17.25
C PRO A 92 -9.59 19.42 -18.40
N ARG A 93 -9.14 19.91 -19.57
CA ARG A 93 -9.97 19.93 -20.78
C ARG A 93 -10.55 18.52 -20.96
N PRO A 94 -11.84 18.35 -21.33
CA PRO A 94 -12.46 17.03 -21.46
C PRO A 94 -11.67 16.08 -22.37
N MET A 95 -10.94 16.65 -23.34
CA MET A 95 -9.99 15.94 -24.21
C MET A 95 -8.84 15.24 -23.44
N ALA A 96 -8.27 15.88 -22.41
CA ALA A 96 -7.18 15.31 -21.62
C ALA A 96 -7.67 14.16 -20.72
N LEU A 97 -8.90 14.27 -20.19
CA LEU A 97 -9.55 13.18 -19.45
C LEU A 97 -9.88 12.00 -20.36
N LEU A 98 -10.41 12.25 -21.56
CA LEU A 98 -10.66 11.22 -22.57
C LEU A 98 -9.36 10.51 -23.00
N LEU A 99 -8.29 11.27 -23.21
CA LEU A 99 -6.98 10.71 -23.55
C LEU A 99 -6.47 9.82 -22.43
N ALA A 100 -6.50 10.28 -21.18
CA ALA A 100 -6.08 9.49 -20.03
C ALA A 100 -6.93 8.20 -19.86
N LEU A 101 -8.24 8.32 -20.04
CA LEU A 101 -9.20 7.21 -19.95
C LEU A 101 -8.91 6.09 -20.96
N LEU A 102 -8.45 6.45 -22.16
CA LEU A 102 -8.13 5.48 -23.20
C LEU A 102 -6.69 4.97 -23.10
N LEU A 103 -5.74 5.86 -22.81
CA LEU A 103 -4.30 5.59 -22.81
C LEU A 103 -3.89 4.63 -21.69
N ILE A 104 -4.40 4.83 -20.48
CA ILE A 104 -4.07 3.98 -19.32
C ILE A 104 -4.40 2.50 -19.58
N PRO A 105 -5.63 2.11 -19.97
CA PRO A 105 -5.95 0.71 -20.21
C PRO A 105 -5.25 0.14 -21.45
N THR A 106 -4.99 0.93 -22.50
CA THR A 106 -4.22 0.44 -23.67
C THR A 106 -2.77 0.17 -23.33
N VAL A 107 -2.11 1.06 -22.59
CA VAL A 107 -0.74 0.83 -22.11
C VAL A 107 -0.70 -0.38 -21.19
N ALA A 108 -1.63 -0.48 -20.23
CA ALA A 108 -1.71 -1.62 -19.32
C ALA A 108 -1.89 -2.96 -20.07
N LEU A 109 -2.82 -3.02 -21.03
CA LEU A 109 -3.06 -4.20 -21.86
C LEU A 109 -1.84 -4.54 -22.73
N GLY A 110 -1.22 -3.54 -23.35
CA GLY A 110 0.01 -3.71 -24.13
C GLY A 110 1.15 -4.28 -23.29
N THR A 111 1.38 -3.73 -22.09
CA THR A 111 2.39 -4.25 -21.17
C THR A 111 2.10 -5.68 -20.72
N TYR A 112 0.83 -6.01 -20.45
CA TYR A 112 0.43 -7.38 -20.09
C TYR A 112 0.60 -8.37 -21.24
N LEU A 113 0.33 -7.97 -22.49
CA LEU A 113 0.52 -8.84 -23.64
C LEU A 113 2.00 -9.06 -23.98
N LEU A 114 2.85 -8.06 -23.72
CA LEU A 114 4.30 -8.15 -23.96
C LEU A 114 5.06 -8.91 -22.86
N HIS A 115 4.72 -8.67 -21.59
CA HIS A 115 5.48 -9.19 -20.43
C HIS A 115 4.68 -10.18 -19.57
N GLY A 116 3.37 -10.26 -19.74
CA GLY A 116 2.52 -11.18 -18.99
C GLY A 116 2.53 -12.58 -19.60
N ALA A 117 1.79 -13.48 -18.94
CA ALA A 117 1.66 -14.86 -19.36
C ALA A 117 0.20 -15.17 -19.76
N PRO A 118 -0.31 -14.61 -20.87
CA PRO A 118 -1.70 -14.79 -21.28
C PRO A 118 -2.07 -16.25 -21.59
N GLY A 119 -1.06 -17.09 -21.83
CA GLY A 119 -1.20 -18.53 -22.09
C GLY A 119 -1.07 -19.43 -20.88
N THR A 120 -0.76 -18.92 -19.67
CA THR A 120 -0.68 -19.79 -18.49
C THR A 120 -2.08 -20.26 -18.10
N PRO A 121 -2.33 -21.59 -18.06
CA PRO A 121 -3.60 -22.11 -17.57
C PRO A 121 -3.81 -21.63 -16.14
N SER A 122 -5.03 -21.22 -15.81
CA SER A 122 -5.40 -20.89 -14.43
C SER A 122 -5.14 -22.09 -13.53
N ALA A 123 -4.25 -21.97 -12.54
CA ALA A 123 -4.02 -23.01 -11.54
C ALA A 123 -5.26 -23.12 -10.64
N PRO A 124 -6.16 -24.09 -10.84
CA PRO A 124 -7.40 -24.20 -10.09
C PRO A 124 -7.08 -24.43 -8.61
N LEU A 125 -7.94 -23.95 -7.71
CA LEU A 125 -7.74 -24.09 -6.26
C LEU A 125 -7.47 -25.57 -5.87
N ARG A 126 -8.19 -26.51 -6.50
CA ARG A 126 -7.99 -27.95 -6.29
C ARG A 126 -6.56 -28.41 -6.56
N LEU A 127 -5.95 -28.00 -7.67
CA LEU A 127 -4.56 -28.41 -7.98
C LEU A 127 -3.56 -27.83 -6.97
N ARG A 128 -3.80 -26.61 -6.46
CA ARG A 128 -2.97 -26.01 -5.40
C ARG A 128 -3.12 -26.76 -4.08
N GLN A 129 -4.33 -27.18 -3.73
CA GLN A 129 -4.58 -27.98 -2.52
C GLN A 129 -3.95 -29.37 -2.61
N GLU A 130 -4.07 -30.04 -3.76
CA GLU A 130 -3.44 -31.34 -4.01
C GLU A 130 -1.91 -31.24 -3.92
N ALA A 131 -1.31 -30.20 -4.49
CA ALA A 131 0.12 -29.94 -4.36
C ALA A 131 0.53 -29.72 -2.90
N ALA A 132 -0.17 -28.85 -2.17
CA ALA A 132 0.12 -28.59 -0.76
C ALA A 132 -0.03 -29.83 0.13
N ALA A 133 -0.99 -30.71 -0.17
CA ALA A 133 -1.19 -31.98 0.53
C ALA A 133 -0.06 -32.98 0.24
N ARG A 134 0.41 -33.06 -1.02
CA ARG A 134 1.58 -33.86 -1.39
C ARG A 134 2.84 -33.38 -0.68
N ASP A 135 3.07 -32.07 -0.66
CA ASP A 135 4.21 -31.47 0.03
C ASP A 135 4.16 -31.78 1.54
N GLU A 136 2.98 -31.69 2.16
CA GLU A 136 2.80 -32.08 3.56
C GLU A 136 3.12 -33.55 3.79
N ALA A 137 2.64 -34.45 2.93
CA ALA A 137 2.91 -35.88 3.04
C ALA A 137 4.42 -36.19 2.93
N LEU A 138 5.14 -35.51 2.03
CA LEU A 138 6.59 -35.65 1.89
C LEU A 138 7.34 -35.19 3.15
N LEU A 139 6.97 -34.04 3.72
CA LEU A 139 7.58 -33.56 4.95
C LEU A 139 7.24 -34.45 6.16
N ALA A 140 6.03 -35.01 6.23
CA ALA A 140 5.67 -35.98 7.24
C ALA A 140 6.51 -37.28 7.13
N GLN A 141 6.74 -37.77 5.92
CA GLN A 141 7.65 -38.91 5.68
C GLN A 141 9.09 -38.58 6.07
N LEU A 142 9.58 -37.38 5.74
CA LEU A 142 10.91 -36.92 6.15
C LEU A 142 11.03 -36.91 7.68
N ARG A 143 10.05 -36.34 8.39
CA ARG A 143 10.02 -36.36 9.87
C ARG A 143 10.07 -37.76 10.43
N ALA A 144 9.28 -38.69 9.89
CA ALA A 144 9.27 -40.08 10.34
C ALA A 144 10.63 -40.76 10.13
N ARG A 145 11.28 -40.53 8.98
CA ARG A 145 12.63 -41.05 8.72
C ARG A 145 13.67 -40.46 9.66
N LEU A 146 13.63 -39.15 9.90
CA LEU A 146 14.55 -38.49 10.82
C LEU A 146 14.37 -38.94 12.27
N ALA A 147 13.15 -39.30 12.67
CA ALA A 147 12.88 -39.86 13.99
C ALA A 147 13.41 -41.31 14.15
N ALA A 148 13.66 -42.03 13.06
CA ALA A 148 14.10 -43.42 13.07
C ALA A 148 15.63 -43.59 13.02
N ILE A 149 16.38 -42.53 12.76
CA ILE A 149 17.84 -42.54 12.75
C ILE A 149 18.41 -41.91 14.03
N ASP A 150 19.70 -42.16 14.31
CA ASP A 150 20.36 -41.58 15.47
C ASP A 150 20.26 -40.04 15.44
N PRO A 151 19.60 -39.40 16.45
CA PRO A 151 19.44 -37.96 16.52
C PRO A 151 20.76 -37.19 16.52
N ARG A 152 21.87 -37.81 16.95
CA ARG A 152 23.20 -37.17 16.99
C ARG A 152 23.98 -37.34 15.70
N SER A 153 23.47 -38.10 14.73
CA SER A 153 24.13 -38.28 13.44
C SER A 153 24.11 -37.01 12.60
N GLU A 154 25.15 -36.82 11.77
CA GLU A 154 25.21 -35.71 10.83
C GLU A 154 24.04 -35.73 9.84
N ALA A 155 23.62 -36.93 9.41
CA ALA A 155 22.47 -37.10 8.51
C ALA A 155 21.16 -36.61 9.16
N ALA A 156 20.93 -36.92 10.44
CA ALA A 156 19.78 -36.40 11.18
C ALA A 156 19.83 -34.88 11.27
N ARG A 157 20.98 -34.32 11.65
CA ARG A 157 21.17 -32.86 11.75
C ARG A 157 20.85 -32.16 10.42
N GLN A 158 21.40 -32.65 9.31
CA GLN A 158 21.17 -32.08 7.98
C GLN A 158 19.70 -32.16 7.58
N GLY A 159 19.04 -33.28 7.85
CA GLY A 159 17.61 -33.42 7.56
C GLY A 159 16.73 -32.48 8.40
N TRP A 160 17.06 -32.27 9.67
CA TRP A 160 16.35 -31.32 10.52
C TRP A 160 16.58 -29.86 10.09
N LEU A 161 17.78 -29.50 9.60
CA LEU A 161 18.04 -28.20 8.99
C LEU A 161 17.18 -27.96 7.75
N LEU A 162 17.14 -28.94 6.83
CA LEU A 162 16.35 -28.87 5.60
C LEU A 162 14.84 -28.81 5.89
N LEU A 163 14.38 -29.58 6.87
CA LEU A 163 12.98 -29.53 7.29
C LEU A 163 12.63 -28.16 7.88
N GLY A 164 13.49 -27.60 8.73
CA GLY A 164 13.25 -26.27 9.31
C GLY A 164 13.19 -25.18 8.24
N GLU A 165 14.07 -25.24 7.24
CA GLU A 165 14.05 -24.34 6.09
C GLU A 165 12.76 -24.46 5.27
N ALA A 166 12.33 -25.70 5.00
CA ALA A 166 11.08 -25.95 4.26
C ALA A 166 9.86 -25.41 5.02
N GLU A 167 9.82 -25.58 6.34
CA GLU A 167 8.73 -25.05 7.18
C GLU A 167 8.76 -23.52 7.26
N ARG A 168 9.94 -22.90 7.37
CA ARG A 168 10.08 -21.43 7.33
C ARG A 168 9.53 -20.88 6.01
N ASN A 169 9.90 -21.47 4.87
CA ASN A 169 9.47 -21.01 3.55
C ASN A 169 7.96 -21.15 3.32
N ARG A 170 7.29 -21.99 4.11
CA ARG A 170 5.82 -22.13 4.14
C ARG A 170 5.14 -21.23 5.17
N GLY A 171 5.89 -20.35 5.85
CA GLY A 171 5.39 -19.45 6.88
C GLY A 171 5.10 -20.14 8.22
N ARG A 172 5.54 -21.38 8.42
CA ARG A 172 5.29 -22.16 9.64
C ARG A 172 6.47 -22.05 10.61
N ALA A 173 6.59 -20.87 11.20
CA ALA A 173 7.73 -20.52 12.05
C ALA A 173 7.94 -21.48 13.25
N GLU A 174 6.87 -21.92 13.90
CA GLU A 174 6.97 -22.85 15.04
C GLU A 174 7.51 -24.23 14.63
N ALA A 175 7.03 -24.76 13.50
CA ALA A 175 7.53 -26.02 12.97
C ALA A 175 9.00 -25.91 12.53
N ALA A 176 9.39 -24.74 12.00
CA ALA A 176 10.78 -24.44 11.66
C ALA A 176 11.68 -24.44 12.90
N LEU A 177 11.29 -23.71 13.95
CA LEU A 177 12.03 -23.66 15.22
C LEU A 177 12.17 -25.05 15.84
N ALA A 178 11.08 -25.83 15.91
CA ALA A 178 11.13 -27.19 16.47
C ALA A 178 12.04 -28.14 15.68
N ALA A 179 12.14 -27.98 14.36
CA ALA A 179 13.09 -28.75 13.55
C ALA A 179 14.53 -28.28 13.80
N TRP A 180 14.78 -26.98 13.83
CA TRP A 180 16.10 -26.43 14.12
C TRP A 180 16.58 -26.70 15.54
N ASP A 181 15.70 -26.77 16.54
CA ASP A 181 16.02 -27.21 17.90
C ASP A 181 16.67 -28.60 17.89
N ARG A 182 16.11 -29.54 17.10
CA ARG A 182 16.69 -30.89 16.96
C ARG A 182 18.06 -30.85 16.27
N ALA A 183 18.22 -30.00 15.26
CA ALA A 183 19.51 -29.81 14.60
C ALA A 183 20.57 -29.21 15.54
N LEU A 184 20.17 -28.23 16.35
CA LEU A 184 21.03 -27.55 17.32
C LEU A 184 21.42 -28.49 18.48
N ALA A 185 20.49 -29.33 18.93
CA ALA A 185 20.74 -30.35 19.95
C ALA A 185 21.70 -31.46 19.49
N ALA A 186 21.70 -31.80 18.20
CA ALA A 186 22.64 -32.74 17.63
C ALA A 186 24.07 -32.18 17.62
N ARG A 187 24.22 -30.92 17.20
CA ARG A 187 25.47 -30.16 17.31
C ARG A 187 25.15 -28.67 17.33
N PHE A 188 25.58 -28.02 18.42
CA PHE A 188 25.42 -26.59 18.59
C PHE A 188 26.14 -25.81 17.48
N ASP A 189 25.48 -24.77 17.00
CA ASP A 189 25.94 -23.91 15.90
C ASP A 189 25.48 -22.47 16.19
N PRO A 190 26.41 -21.55 16.52
CA PRO A 190 26.05 -20.16 16.82
C PRO A 190 25.31 -19.46 15.67
N SER A 191 25.59 -19.84 14.42
CA SER A 191 24.92 -19.25 13.25
C SER A 191 23.46 -19.67 13.14
N LEU A 192 23.16 -20.92 13.50
CA LEU A 192 21.79 -21.43 13.57
C LEU A 192 21.04 -20.77 14.74
N ALA A 193 21.67 -20.69 15.91
CA ALA A 193 21.10 -20.02 17.08
C ALA A 193 20.80 -18.53 16.79
N ALA A 194 21.67 -17.82 16.07
CA ALA A 194 21.44 -16.46 15.62
C ALA A 194 20.17 -16.35 14.75
N MET A 195 20.01 -17.27 13.79
CA MET A 195 18.86 -17.31 12.89
C MET A 195 17.55 -17.61 13.63
N MET A 196 17.60 -18.54 14.60
CA MET A 196 16.46 -18.85 15.46
C MET A 196 16.11 -17.66 16.37
N ALA A 197 17.11 -16.97 16.92
CA ALA A 197 16.89 -15.79 17.76
C ALA A 197 16.23 -14.65 16.97
N GLU A 198 16.70 -14.38 15.75
CA GLU A 198 16.09 -13.40 14.84
C GLU A 198 14.62 -13.71 14.57
N LEU A 199 14.28 -14.98 14.30
CA LEU A 199 12.90 -15.40 14.12
C LEU A 199 12.05 -15.23 15.40
N GLN A 200 12.62 -15.47 16.58
CA GLN A 200 11.92 -15.25 17.84
C GLN A 200 11.71 -13.76 18.15
N ILE A 201 12.67 -12.90 17.79
CA ILE A 201 12.52 -11.44 17.86
C ILE A 201 11.35 -10.98 16.99
N ASP A 202 11.24 -11.48 15.76
CA ASP A 202 10.15 -11.13 14.85
C ASP A 202 8.79 -11.65 15.30
N ARG A 203 8.78 -12.74 16.09
CA ARG A 203 7.59 -13.30 16.73
C ARG A 203 7.24 -12.67 18.08
N ASP A 204 7.96 -11.63 18.49
CA ASP A 204 7.79 -10.97 19.79
C ASP A 204 7.94 -11.93 20.99
N GLN A 205 8.94 -12.81 20.91
CA GLN A 205 9.29 -13.80 21.94
C GLN A 205 10.68 -13.48 22.55
N PRO A 206 10.80 -12.41 23.35
CA PRO A 206 12.09 -11.87 23.78
C PRO A 206 12.88 -12.84 24.67
N GLU A 207 12.22 -13.60 25.54
CA GLU A 207 12.89 -14.56 26.44
C GLU A 207 13.54 -15.71 25.66
N ALA A 208 12.82 -16.26 24.68
CA ALA A 208 13.35 -17.32 23.81
C ALA A 208 14.51 -16.80 22.95
N ALA A 209 14.40 -15.58 22.43
CA ALA A 209 15.48 -14.94 21.71
C ALA A 209 16.72 -14.69 22.59
N ARG A 210 16.53 -14.22 23.84
CA ARG A 210 17.61 -13.97 24.81
C ARG A 210 18.40 -15.25 25.07
N ALA A 211 17.72 -16.36 25.39
CA ALA A 211 18.37 -17.64 25.67
C ALA A 211 19.22 -18.15 24.49
N LEU A 212 18.73 -17.99 23.26
CA LEU A 212 19.48 -18.34 22.04
C LEU A 212 20.69 -17.44 21.83
N LEU A 213 20.55 -16.13 22.05
CA LEU A 213 21.66 -15.18 21.90
C LEU A 213 22.73 -15.36 22.98
N ASP A 214 22.34 -15.62 24.22
CA ASP A 214 23.28 -15.83 25.33
C ASP A 214 24.14 -17.07 25.10
N SER A 215 23.51 -18.19 24.69
CA SER A 215 24.23 -19.42 24.35
C SER A 215 25.14 -19.24 23.11
N ALA A 216 24.67 -18.51 22.10
CA ALA A 216 25.46 -18.25 20.90
C ALA A 216 26.65 -17.32 21.18
N LEU A 217 26.46 -16.26 21.96
CA LEU A 217 27.51 -15.31 22.34
C LEU A 217 28.54 -15.95 23.28
N ALA A 218 28.15 -16.89 24.13
CA ALA A 218 29.10 -17.68 24.92
C ALA A 218 30.07 -18.48 24.03
N ALA A 219 29.60 -18.99 22.89
CA ALA A 219 30.40 -19.73 21.94
C ALA A 219 31.17 -18.84 20.95
N ALA A 220 30.60 -17.70 20.54
CA ALA A 220 31.16 -16.79 19.55
C ALA A 220 31.04 -15.31 20.01
N PRO A 221 31.78 -14.89 21.05
CA PRO A 221 31.59 -13.60 21.71
C PRO A 221 31.94 -12.39 20.84
N ALA A 222 32.74 -12.58 19.78
CA ALA A 222 33.14 -11.54 18.84
C ALA A 222 32.29 -11.50 17.57
N ASP A 223 31.29 -12.39 17.41
CA ASP A 223 30.45 -12.44 16.21
C ASP A 223 29.64 -11.14 16.08
N PRO A 224 29.83 -10.38 14.98
CA PRO A 224 29.13 -9.11 14.78
C PRO A 224 27.61 -9.25 14.68
N ARG A 225 27.12 -10.35 14.07
CA ARG A 225 25.69 -10.61 13.90
C ARG A 225 25.03 -10.88 15.25
N LEU A 226 25.66 -11.68 16.10
CA LEU A 226 25.13 -11.97 17.44
C LEU A 226 25.07 -10.71 18.31
N ARG A 227 26.13 -9.91 18.31
CA ARG A 227 26.17 -8.62 19.03
C ARG A 227 25.12 -7.64 18.51
N TYR A 228 24.94 -7.59 17.18
CA TYR A 228 23.90 -6.78 16.56
C TYR A 228 22.51 -7.21 17.02
N LEU A 229 22.19 -8.51 16.92
CA LEU A 229 20.88 -9.06 17.33
C LEU A 229 20.61 -8.88 18.83
N SER A 230 21.64 -8.98 19.68
CA SER A 230 21.52 -8.67 21.12
C SER A 230 21.09 -7.23 21.36
N GLY A 231 21.70 -6.27 20.67
CA GLY A 231 21.25 -4.87 20.74
C GLY A 231 19.85 -4.65 20.18
N VAL A 232 19.45 -5.37 19.11
CA VAL A 232 18.08 -5.32 18.56
C VAL A 232 17.06 -5.80 19.59
N LEU A 233 17.34 -6.93 20.25
CA LEU A 233 16.49 -7.47 21.31
C LEU A 233 16.37 -6.48 22.47
N GLN A 234 17.50 -5.95 22.96
CA GLN A 234 17.53 -4.95 24.03
C GLN A 234 16.68 -3.71 23.69
N ALA A 235 16.81 -3.18 22.47
CA ALA A 235 16.02 -2.03 22.01
C ALA A 235 14.52 -2.34 21.98
N ARG A 236 14.12 -3.50 21.45
CA ARG A 236 12.70 -3.93 21.44
C ARG A 236 12.14 -4.16 22.84
N SER A 237 12.98 -4.61 23.77
CA SER A 237 12.63 -4.78 25.19
C SER A 237 12.62 -3.46 25.98
N GLY A 238 12.89 -2.31 25.35
CA GLY A 238 12.94 -1.01 26.01
C GLY A 238 14.24 -0.73 26.77
N GLU A 239 15.22 -1.64 26.73
CA GLU A 239 16.54 -1.50 27.34
C GLU A 239 17.48 -0.63 26.49
N ASN A 240 17.02 0.57 26.10
CA ASN A 240 17.73 1.45 25.14
C ASN A 240 19.17 1.77 25.56
N GLY A 241 19.43 1.91 26.87
CA GLY A 241 20.78 2.13 27.40
C GLY A 241 21.69 0.91 27.22
N ALA A 242 21.17 -0.31 27.33
CA ALA A 242 21.92 -1.53 27.05
C ALA A 242 22.19 -1.66 25.55
N ALA A 243 21.16 -1.46 24.71
CA ALA A 243 21.31 -1.50 23.26
C ALA A 243 22.39 -0.53 22.75
N ARG A 244 22.38 0.70 23.28
CA ARG A 244 23.38 1.73 22.96
C ARG A 244 24.80 1.27 23.28
N ARG A 245 25.03 0.70 24.48
CA ARG A 245 26.36 0.19 24.88
C ARG A 245 26.79 -0.99 24.00
N THR A 246 25.89 -1.93 23.73
CA THR A 246 26.17 -3.12 22.90
C THR A 246 26.60 -2.73 21.49
N TRP A 247 25.85 -1.83 20.83
CA TRP A 247 26.17 -1.38 19.48
C TRP A 247 27.39 -0.46 19.41
N GLN A 248 27.64 0.38 20.42
CA GLN A 248 28.87 1.17 20.51
C GLN A 248 30.11 0.27 20.64
N ALA A 249 30.07 -0.75 21.49
CA ALA A 249 31.14 -1.73 21.62
C ALA A 249 31.36 -2.50 20.31
N LEU A 250 30.27 -2.92 19.65
CA LEU A 250 30.35 -3.55 18.33
C LEU A 250 31.06 -2.65 17.30
N LEU A 251 30.71 -1.36 17.24
CA LEU A 251 31.35 -0.40 16.32
C LEU A 251 32.82 -0.12 16.66
N ALA A 252 33.18 -0.14 17.94
CA ALA A 252 34.55 0.08 18.40
C ALA A 252 35.47 -1.09 18.00
N ASP A 253 34.97 -2.32 18.08
CA ASP A 253 35.74 -3.54 17.79
C ASP A 253 35.81 -3.88 16.28
N SER A 254 35.23 -3.04 15.42
CA SER A 254 34.99 -3.40 14.02
C SER A 254 35.79 -2.57 13.01
N PRO A 255 36.21 -3.18 11.89
CA PRO A 255 36.88 -2.46 10.81
C PRO A 255 36.06 -1.26 10.32
N ALA A 256 36.75 -0.18 9.96
CA ALA A 256 36.12 1.04 9.47
C ALA A 256 35.33 0.83 8.17
N ASP A 257 35.74 -0.15 7.36
CA ASP A 257 35.14 -0.53 6.07
C ASP A 257 34.13 -1.68 6.17
N ALA A 258 33.78 -2.12 7.38
CA ALA A 258 32.81 -3.21 7.55
C ALA A 258 31.45 -2.85 6.89
N PRO A 259 30.91 -3.70 5.99
CA PRO A 259 29.75 -3.33 5.16
C PRO A 259 28.46 -3.10 5.97
N TRP A 260 28.36 -3.73 7.14
CA TRP A 260 27.22 -3.63 8.06
C TRP A 260 27.35 -2.44 9.02
N ARG A 261 28.49 -1.75 9.08
CA ARG A 261 28.79 -0.72 10.08
C ARG A 261 27.75 0.42 10.04
N ARG A 262 27.40 0.88 8.83
CA ARG A 262 26.36 1.91 8.62
C ARG A 262 24.99 1.50 9.16
N LEU A 263 24.64 0.22 9.09
CA LEU A 263 23.37 -0.28 9.62
C LEU A 263 23.33 -0.13 11.15
N VAL A 264 24.43 -0.46 11.84
CA VAL A 264 24.53 -0.33 13.30
C VAL A 264 24.49 1.14 13.73
N GLU A 265 25.18 2.02 13.00
CA GLU A 265 25.14 3.48 13.25
C GLU A 265 23.72 4.05 13.09
N GLN A 266 22.98 3.61 12.07
CA GLN A 266 21.58 4.00 11.88
C GLN A 266 20.71 3.54 13.06
N ARG A 267 20.81 2.27 13.47
CA ARG A 267 20.08 1.76 14.63
C ARG A 267 20.38 2.52 15.92
N LEU A 268 21.64 2.90 16.13
CA LEU A 268 22.07 3.68 17.29
C LEU A 268 21.45 5.10 17.32
N ALA A 269 21.23 5.70 16.14
CA ALA A 269 20.60 7.01 15.98
C ALA A 269 19.07 6.96 16.15
N GLU A 270 18.44 5.82 15.83
CA GLU A 270 16.99 5.59 16.02
C GLU A 270 16.59 5.42 17.49
N LEU A 271 17.55 5.05 18.37
CA LEU A 271 17.26 4.90 19.80
C LEU A 271 16.83 6.23 20.43
N PRO A 272 15.77 6.24 21.25
CA PRO A 272 15.39 7.42 22.02
C PRO A 272 16.58 8.01 22.79
N GLY A 273 16.65 9.35 22.82
CA GLY A 273 17.51 10.06 23.76
C GLY A 273 17.04 9.78 25.18
N GLY A 274 17.97 9.36 26.04
CA GLY A 274 17.72 9.26 27.48
C GLY A 274 17.65 10.62 28.15
#